data_AF-A0A3D8PY93-F1
#
_entry.id   AF-A0A3D8PY93-F1
#
_cell.length_a   1.000
_cell.length_b   1.000
_cell.length_c   1.000
_cell.angle_alpha   90.00
_cell.angle_beta   90.00
_cell.angle_gamma   90.00
#
_symmetry.space_group_name_H-M   'P 1'
#
loop_
_entity.id
_entity.type
_entity.pdbx_description
1 polymer ?
#
loop_
_entity_poly.entity_id
_entity_poly.type
_entity_poly.pdbx_seq_one_letter_code
_entity_poly.pdbx_strand_id
1 'polypeptide(L)'
;MGSTVPAHFAGFTKITDYICKIESIYTNSMDRRRLIEEGMRRIRIKEQALLQRIISGLQEIEGAKAHFNEQPIKQKDPILAIIFGNVDCQRAVSEYGKRARHISI
;
A
#
# COMPACT_ATOMS: atom_id res chain seq x y z
N MET A 1 -31.44 14.51 -7.17
CA MET A 1 -30.37 14.72 -6.18
C MET A 1 -30.65 13.82 -4.99
N GLY A 2 -29.71 12.94 -4.62
CA GLY A 2 -29.76 12.21 -3.33
C GLY A 2 -30.05 10.72 -3.43
N SER A 3 -29.10 9.91 -3.90
CA SER A 3 -29.01 8.52 -3.49
C SER A 3 -27.55 8.19 -3.20
N THR A 4 -27.09 8.63 -2.04
CA THR A 4 -25.91 8.06 -1.40
C THR A 4 -26.30 6.67 -0.93
N VAL A 5 -26.02 5.66 -1.76
CA VAL A 5 -26.37 4.26 -1.48
C VAL A 5 -25.77 3.87 -0.11
N PRO A 6 -26.58 3.41 0.86
CA PRO A 6 -26.14 3.08 2.23
C PRO A 6 -24.93 2.13 2.30
N ALA A 7 -24.76 1.27 1.29
CA ALA A 7 -23.62 0.37 1.17
C ALA A 7 -22.27 1.10 1.05
N HIS A 8 -22.20 2.23 0.34
CA HIS A 8 -20.97 3.01 0.24
C HIS A 8 -20.60 3.63 1.59
N PHE A 9 -21.59 4.19 2.29
CA PHE A 9 -21.37 4.77 3.62
C PHE A 9 -20.88 3.72 4.62
N ALA A 10 -21.51 2.54 4.66
CA ALA A 10 -21.09 1.44 5.53
C ALA A 10 -19.64 0.98 5.25
N GLY A 11 -19.25 0.92 3.97
CA GLY A 11 -17.87 0.61 3.57
C GLY A 11 -16.86 1.62 4.10
N PHE A 12 -17.13 2.92 3.92
CA PHE A 12 -16.27 3.98 4.45
C PHE A 12 -16.23 3.98 5.98
N THR A 13 -17.34 3.72 6.66
CA THR A 13 -17.37 3.58 8.12
C THR A 13 -16.44 2.46 8.59
N LYS A 14 -16.49 1.28 7.95
CA LYS A 14 -15.59 0.17 8.29
C LYS A 14 -14.11 0.50 8.10
N ILE A 15 -13.77 1.23 7.04
CA ILE A 15 -12.40 1.69 6.80
C ILE A 15 -11.96 2.65 7.92
N THR A 16 -12.77 3.65 8.24
CA THR A 16 -12.44 4.62 9.30
C THR A 16 -12.36 3.98 10.69
N ASP A 17 -13.25 3.03 10.99
CA ASP A 17 -13.21 2.25 12.24
C ASP A 17 -11.93 1.43 12.35
N TYR A 18 -11.48 0.83 11.24
CA TYR A 18 -10.22 0.09 11.21
C TYR A 18 -9.02 1.00 11.49
N ILE A 19 -8.98 2.19 10.87
CA ILE A 19 -7.92 3.18 11.13
C ILE A 19 -7.93 3.58 12.61
N CYS A 20 -9.09 3.88 13.19
CA CYS A 20 -9.20 4.20 14.62
C CYS A 20 -8.72 3.04 15.51
N LYS A 21 -9.05 1.80 15.15
CA LYS A 21 -8.63 0.60 15.89
C LYS A 21 -7.12 0.39 15.87
N ILE A 22 -6.44 0.73 14.77
CA ILE A 22 -4.97 0.70 14.73
C ILE A 22 -4.42 1.66 15.78
N GLU A 23 -4.95 2.89 15.84
CA GLU A 23 -4.43 3.91 16.75
C GLU A 23 -4.78 3.64 18.22
N SER A 24 -5.94 3.05 18.51
CA SER A 24 -6.39 2.77 19.89
C SER A 24 -5.46 1.83 20.67
N ILE A 25 -4.54 1.13 19.99
CA ILE A 25 -3.50 0.31 20.64
C ILE A 25 -2.41 1.19 21.25
N TYR A 26 -2.20 2.39 20.71
CA TYR A 26 -1.10 3.30 21.06
C TYR A 26 -1.53 4.51 21.89
N THR A 27 -2.84 4.77 22.00
CA THR A 27 -3.39 5.90 22.74
C THR A 27 -4.76 5.59 23.33
N ASN A 28 -5.08 6.24 24.45
CA ASN A 28 -6.41 6.20 25.07
C ASN A 28 -7.31 7.36 24.61
N SER A 29 -6.96 8.04 23.52
CA SER A 29 -7.76 9.13 22.96
C SER A 29 -9.12 8.62 22.47
N MET A 30 -10.19 9.29 22.89
CA MET A 30 -11.56 9.03 22.39
C MET A 30 -11.96 9.97 21.24
N ASP A 31 -11.11 10.95 20.91
CA ASP A 31 -11.34 11.84 19.77
C ASP A 31 -11.10 11.09 18.45
N ARG A 32 -12.20 10.77 17.76
CA ARG A 32 -12.21 10.03 16.51
C ARG A 32 -11.41 10.73 15.41
N ARG A 33 -11.43 12.07 15.35
CA ARG A 33 -10.70 12.80 14.31
C ARG A 33 -9.19 12.61 14.51
N ARG A 34 -8.74 12.77 15.74
CA ARG A 34 -7.33 12.57 16.12
C ARG A 34 -6.88 11.12 15.88
N LEU A 35 -7.72 10.14 16.20
CA LEU A 35 -7.43 8.72 15.93
C LEU A 35 -7.26 8.44 14.43
N ILE A 36 -8.08 9.06 13.58
CA ILE A 36 -7.97 8.91 12.12
C ILE A 36 -6.68 9.55 11.61
N GLU A 37 -6.37 10.79 12.01
CA GLU A 37 -5.17 11.51 11.55
C GLU A 37 -3.89 10.76 11.93
N GLU A 38 -3.78 10.32 13.18
CA GLU A 38 -2.62 9.55 13.65
C GLU A 38 -2.56 8.14 13.05
N GLY A 39 -3.71 7.45 12.94
CA GLY A 39 -3.76 6.12 12.32
C GLY A 39 -3.33 6.16 10.85
N MET A 40 -3.77 7.17 10.09
CA MET A 40 -3.33 7.39 8.70
C MET A 40 -1.83 7.70 8.62
N ARG A 41 -1.31 8.51 9.56
CA ARG A 41 0.14 8.78 9.63
C ARG A 41 0.95 7.52 9.87
N ARG A 42 0.49 6.62 10.75
CA ARG A 42 1.15 5.33 11.01
C ARG A 42 1.11 4.38 9.83
N ILE A 43 -0.03 4.28 9.15
CA ILE A 43 -0.17 3.49 7.91
C ILE A 43 0.88 3.97 6.91
N ARG A 44 0.97 5.27 6.68
CA ARG A 44 1.96 5.86 5.75
C ARG A 44 3.41 5.51 6.12
N ILE A 45 3.78 5.57 7.41
CA ILE A 45 5.15 5.20 7.85
C ILE A 45 5.42 3.72 7.55
N LYS A 46 4.44 2.85 7.80
CA LYS A 46 4.57 1.41 7.54
C LYS A 46 4.68 1.13 6.04
N GLU A 47 3.88 1.81 5.22
CA GLU A 47 3.96 1.73 3.75
C GLU A 47 5.33 2.18 3.24
N GLN A 48 5.90 3.26 3.78
CA GLN A 48 7.23 3.73 3.44
C GLN A 48 8.33 2.72 3.81
N ALA A 49 8.25 2.12 5.00
CA ALA A 49 9.19 1.08 5.41
C ALA A 49 9.09 -0.17 4.53
N LEU A 50 7.87 -0.57 4.16
CA LEU A 50 7.63 -1.68 3.25
C LEU A 50 8.19 -1.37 1.85
N LEU A 51 7.94 -0.18 1.32
CA LEU A 51 8.47 0.26 0.04
C LEU A 51 10.00 0.23 0.05
N GLN A 52 10.66 0.77 1.07
CA GLN A 52 12.12 0.71 1.21
C GLN A 52 12.63 -0.74 1.18
N ARG A 53 11.97 -1.64 1.91
CA ARG A 53 12.34 -3.06 1.94
C ARG A 53 12.20 -3.74 0.58
N ILE A 54 11.12 -3.44 -0.15
CA ILE A 54 10.91 -3.96 -1.53
C ILE A 54 12.02 -3.48 -2.45
N ILE A 55 12.38 -2.19 -2.36
CA ILE A 55 13.43 -1.60 -3.21
C ILE A 55 14.78 -2.25 -2.93
N SER A 56 15.15 -2.41 -1.65
CA SER A 56 16.39 -3.10 -1.29
C SER A 56 16.42 -4.54 -1.81
N GLY A 57 15.31 -5.28 -1.67
CA GLY A 57 15.22 -6.64 -2.23
C GLY A 57 15.31 -6.68 -3.76
N LEU A 58 14.78 -5.69 -4.46
CA LEU A 58 14.89 -5.61 -5.92
C LEU A 58 16.32 -5.32 -6.39
N GLN A 59 17.09 -4.56 -5.62
CA GLN A 59 18.50 -4.27 -5.94
C GLN A 59 19.38 -5.53 -5.88
N GLU A 60 18.96 -6.56 -5.15
CA GLU A 60 19.65 -7.85 -5.07
C GLU A 60 19.31 -8.77 -6.27
N ILE A 61 18.28 -8.44 -7.06
CA ILE A 61 17.84 -9.26 -8.19
C ILE A 61 18.50 -8.76 -9.48
N GLU A 62 19.38 -9.57 -10.04
CA GLU A 62 20.04 -9.27 -11.31
C GLU A 62 19.00 -9.05 -12.43
N GLY A 63 19.16 -7.93 -13.15
CA GLY A 63 18.27 -7.56 -14.25
C GLY A 63 16.95 -6.91 -13.81
N ALA A 64 16.63 -6.83 -12.52
CA ALA A 64 15.45 -6.11 -12.05
C ALA A 64 15.78 -4.62 -11.79
N LYS A 65 14.92 -3.72 -12.27
CA LYS A 65 15.03 -2.29 -12.02
C LYS A 65 13.68 -1.70 -11.63
N ALA A 66 13.65 -1.02 -10.49
CA ALA A 66 12.54 -0.18 -10.11
C ALA A 66 12.62 1.17 -10.84
N HIS A 67 11.52 1.60 -11.45
CA HIS A 67 11.40 2.89 -12.10
C HIS A 67 10.72 3.87 -11.15
N PHE A 68 11.43 4.94 -10.77
CA PHE A 68 10.93 5.99 -9.90
C PHE A 68 10.83 7.31 -10.67
N ASN A 69 9.81 8.12 -10.35
CA ASN A 69 9.88 9.56 -10.60
C ASN A 69 10.84 10.24 -9.61
N GLU A 70 11.28 11.47 -9.87
CA GLU A 70 12.29 12.20 -9.09
C GLU A 70 11.89 12.54 -7.63
N GLN A 71 10.69 12.16 -7.20
CA GLN A 71 10.19 12.45 -5.85
C GLN A 71 10.93 11.62 -4.78
N PRO A 72 11.18 12.18 -3.58
CA PRO A 72 11.77 11.41 -2.48
C PRO A 72 10.82 10.29 -2.03
N ILE A 73 11.36 9.16 -1.57
CA ILE A 73 10.58 7.97 -1.12
C ILE A 73 9.51 8.34 -0.07
N LYS A 74 9.80 9.31 0.80
CA LYS A 74 8.87 9.82 1.83
C LYS A 74 7.59 10.47 1.26
N GLN A 75 7.57 10.78 -0.04
CA GLN A 75 6.43 11.40 -0.73
C GLN A 75 5.82 10.48 -1.78
N LYS A 76 6.31 9.23 -1.88
CA LYS A 76 5.78 8.25 -2.83
C LYS A 76 4.66 7.44 -2.20
N ASP A 77 3.64 7.20 -3.01
CA ASP A 77 2.69 6.14 -2.76
C ASP A 77 3.38 4.77 -2.92
N PRO A 78 2.89 3.71 -2.26
CA PRO A 78 3.46 2.37 -2.33
C PRO A 78 3.12 1.66 -3.65
N ILE A 79 3.30 2.34 -4.79
CA ILE A 79 3.10 1.82 -6.15
C ILE A 79 4.46 1.86 -6.85
N LEU A 80 4.90 0.70 -7.35
CA LEU A 80 6.23 0.54 -7.94
C LEU A 80 6.14 -0.05 -9.35
N ALA A 81 6.70 0.66 -10.32
CA ALA A 81 6.94 0.10 -11.64
C ALA A 81 8.26 -0.67 -11.63
N ILE A 82 8.23 -1.94 -12.04
CA ILE A 82 9.40 -2.83 -12.10
C ILE A 82 9.59 -3.26 -13.55
N ILE A 83 10.82 -3.18 -14.04
CA ILE A 83 11.22 -3.62 -15.38
C ILE A 83 12.33 -4.66 -15.22
N PHE A 84 12.26 -5.72 -16.03
CA PHE A 84 13.29 -6.75 -16.11
C PHE A 84 14.06 -6.60 -17.42
N GLY A 85 15.39 -6.63 -17.36
CA GLY A 85 16.25 -6.45 -18.55
C GLY A 85 16.18 -7.62 -19.54
N ASN A 86 15.74 -8.79 -19.08
CA ASN A 86 15.71 -10.05 -19.82
C ASN A 86 14.30 -10.57 -20.14
N VAL A 87 13.24 -9.88 -19.70
CA VAL A 87 11.85 -10.29 -19.91
C VAL A 87 10.99 -9.06 -20.22
N ASP A 88 10.21 -9.12 -21.30
CA ASP A 88 9.25 -8.08 -21.63
C ASP A 88 8.10 -8.01 -20.61
N CYS A 89 7.47 -6.84 -20.47
CA CYS A 89 6.44 -6.62 -19.45
C CYS A 89 5.23 -7.55 -19.62
N GLN A 90 4.83 -7.89 -20.85
CA GLN A 90 3.66 -8.76 -21.08
C GLN A 90 3.94 -10.17 -20.58
N ARG A 91 5.13 -10.69 -20.86
CA ARG A 91 5.56 -12.01 -20.37
C ARG A 91 5.74 -12.02 -18.85
N ALA A 92 6.29 -10.95 -18.26
CA ALA A 92 6.42 -10.82 -16.82
C ALA A 92 5.05 -10.85 -16.11
N VAL A 93 4.06 -10.11 -16.62
CA VAL A 93 2.69 -10.09 -16.09
C VAL A 93 2.01 -11.46 -16.25
N SER A 94 2.18 -12.12 -17.40
CA SER A 94 1.62 -13.45 -17.65
C SER A 94 2.19 -14.49 -16.67
N GLU A 95 3.50 -14.51 -16.47
CA GLU A 95 4.14 -15.42 -15.51
C GLU A 95 3.75 -15.12 -14.06
N TYR A 96 3.65 -13.83 -13.68
CA TYR A 96 3.14 -13.45 -12.38
C TYR A 96 1.71 -13.95 -12.15
N GLY A 97 0.80 -13.75 -13.12
CA GLY A 97 -0.59 -14.20 -13.01
C GLY A 97 -0.74 -15.72 -12.90
N LYS A 98 0.14 -16.50 -13.53
CA LYS A 98 0.19 -17.96 -13.35
C LYS A 98 0.57 -18.33 -11.91
N ARG A 99 1.57 -17.67 -11.34
CA ARG A 99 2.14 -17.99 -10.02
C ARG A 99 1.36 -17.38 -8.85
N ALA A 100 0.71 -16.24 -9.05
CA ALA A 100 -0.09 -15.55 -8.03
C ALA A 100 -1.26 -16.41 -7.51
N ARG A 101 -1.76 -17.36 -8.31
CA ARG A 101 -2.77 -18.35 -7.88
C ARG A 101 -2.28 -19.35 -6.83
N HIS A 102 -0.98 -19.39 -6.53
CA HIS A 102 -0.39 -20.27 -5.52
C HIS A 102 0.04 -19.54 -4.24
N ILE A 103 -0.11 -18.21 -4.18
CA ILE A 103 0.14 -17.43 -2.96
C ILE A 103 -1.19 -17.34 -2.20
N SER A 104 -1.47 -18.36 -1.38
CA SER A 104 -2.49 -18.25 -0.34
C SER A 104 -1.87 -17.46 0.81
N ILE A 105 -2.42 -16.27 1.08
CA ILE A 105 -2.13 -15.47 2.27
C ILE A 105 -3.06 -15.94 3.39
#